data_AF-A0A2H9QM85-F1
#
_entry.id   AF-A0A2H9QM85-F1
#
_cell.length_a   1.000
_cell.length_b   1.000
_cell.length_c   1.000
_cell.angle_alpha   90.00
_cell.angle_beta   90.00
_cell.angle_gamma   90.00
#
_symmetry.space_group_name_H-M   'P 1'
#
loop_
_entity.id
_entity.type
_entity.pdbx_description
1 polymer ?
#
loop_
_entity_poly.entity_id
_entity_poly.type
_entity_poly.pdbx_seq_one_letter_code
_entity_poly.pdbx_strand_id
1 'polypeptide(L)'
;MKNKSKRDNWKLAVLVIGVLLIVGITFTSIQITNLNDKIAGFASTNDIAMCTDSDGGAVLTKQGVCYSSLTDKSYGDECIADPTGGMLLKEYYCRADKVCDATEYKCENNGYDSCSNSACQ
;
A
#
# COMPACT_ATOMS: atom_id res chain seq x y z
N MET A 1 -65.88 15.14 22.90
CA MET A 1 -64.86 14.08 23.08
C MET A 1 -63.95 13.84 21.86
N LYS A 2 -64.32 14.21 20.62
CA LYS A 2 -63.51 13.98 19.38
C LYS A 2 -62.10 14.64 19.34
N ASN A 3 -61.87 15.73 20.08
CA ASN A 3 -60.58 16.46 20.05
C ASN A 3 -59.48 15.91 20.96
N LYS A 4 -59.78 14.94 21.84
CA LYS A 4 -58.77 14.32 22.71
C LYS A 4 -58.01 13.23 21.95
N SER A 5 -58.75 12.31 21.31
CA SER A 5 -58.18 11.25 20.47
C SER A 5 -57.30 11.75 19.31
N LYS A 6 -57.67 12.84 18.61
CA LYS A 6 -56.81 13.45 17.57
C LYS A 6 -55.48 13.96 18.13
N ARG A 7 -55.48 14.51 19.35
CA ARG A 7 -54.29 15.05 20.02
C ARG A 7 -53.37 13.94 20.50
N ASP A 8 -53.97 12.85 20.98
CA ASP A 8 -53.23 11.66 21.45
C ASP A 8 -52.59 10.92 20.27
N ASN A 9 -53.30 10.81 19.13
CA ASN A 9 -52.74 10.25 17.90
C ASN A 9 -51.59 11.10 17.31
N TRP A 10 -51.68 12.43 17.41
CA TRP A 10 -50.60 13.31 16.95
C TRP A 10 -49.34 13.19 17.81
N LYS A 11 -49.48 13.08 19.14
CA LYS A 11 -48.35 12.81 20.05
C LYS A 11 -47.69 11.47 19.75
N LEU A 12 -48.47 10.43 19.46
CA LEU A 12 -47.95 9.12 19.09
C LEU A 12 -47.19 9.16 17.75
N ALA A 13 -47.70 9.88 16.75
CA ALA A 13 -47.01 10.05 15.46
C ALA A 13 -45.67 10.77 15.61
N VAL A 14 -45.61 11.84 16.43
CA VAL A 14 -44.37 12.57 16.72
C VAL A 14 -43.34 11.66 17.41
N LEU A 15 -43.79 10.83 18.36
CA LEU A 15 -42.93 9.87 19.06
C LEU A 15 -42.34 8.82 18.09
N VAL A 16 -43.19 8.24 17.22
CA VAL A 16 -42.76 7.23 16.25
C VAL A 16 -41.76 7.80 15.23
N ILE A 17 -42.00 9.01 14.73
CA ILE A 17 -41.07 9.70 13.82
C ILE A 17 -39.75 10.01 14.53
N GLY A 18 -39.80 10.47 15.78
CA GLY A 18 -38.61 10.74 16.58
C GLY A 18 -37.74 9.50 16.79
N VAL A 19 -38.35 8.35 17.12
CA VAL A 19 -37.64 7.08 17.29
C VAL A 19 -37.04 6.59 15.97
N LEU A 20 -37.78 6.67 14.86
CA LEU A 20 -37.28 6.29 13.53
C LEU A 20 -36.09 7.13 13.08
N LEU A 21 -36.10 8.44 13.35
CA LEU A 21 -34.98 9.33 13.05
C LEU A 21 -33.73 8.97 13.87
N ILE A 22 -33.89 8.73 15.17
CA ILE A 22 -32.78 8.34 16.04
C ILE A 22 -32.17 7.02 15.59
N VAL A 23 -32.99 6.00 15.34
CA VAL A 23 -32.52 4.68 14.87
C VAL A 23 -31.85 4.78 13.49
N GLY A 24 -32.39 5.58 12.57
CA GLY A 24 -31.79 5.81 11.26
C GLY A 24 -30.41 6.47 11.34
N ILE A 25 -30.26 7.50 12.19
CA ILE A 25 -28.98 8.21 12.40
C ILE A 25 -27.96 7.31 13.10
N THR A 26 -28.36 6.52 14.09
CA THR A 26 -27.43 5.61 14.78
C THR A 26 -26.97 4.49 13.85
N PHE A 27 -27.87 3.92 13.04
CA PHE A 27 -27.49 2.88 12.09
C PHE A 27 -26.50 3.38 11.03
N THR A 28 -26.67 4.59 10.49
CA THR A 28 -25.72 5.17 9.53
C THR A 28 -24.36 5.47 10.17
N SER A 29 -24.33 5.96 11.42
CA SER A 29 -23.06 6.20 12.13
C SER A 29 -22.27 4.91 12.41
N ILE A 30 -22.92 3.80 12.78
CA ILE A 30 -22.27 2.51 13.06
C ILE A 30 -21.66 1.91 11.78
N GLN A 31 -22.31 2.10 10.63
CA GLN A 31 -21.76 1.68 9.34
C GLN A 31 -20.51 2.50 8.99
N ILE A 32 -20.54 3.83 9.16
CA ILE A 32 -19.40 4.70 8.84
C ILE A 32 -18.17 4.37 9.70
N THR A 33 -18.32 4.12 11.00
CA THR A 33 -17.20 3.72 11.87
C THR A 33 -16.57 2.39 11.40
N ASN A 34 -17.39 1.40 11.04
CA ASN A 34 -16.90 0.12 10.53
C ASN A 34 -16.18 0.23 9.17
N LEU A 35 -16.56 1.19 8.31
CA LEU A 35 -15.83 1.44 7.07
C LEU A 35 -14.48 2.12 7.35
N ASN A 36 -14.43 3.05 8.30
CA ASN A 36 -13.19 3.77 8.62
C ASN A 36 -12.11 2.83 9.19
N ASP A 37 -12.51 1.89 10.06
CA ASP A 37 -11.60 0.87 10.61
C ASP A 37 -11.07 -0.10 9.53
N LYS A 38 -11.85 -0.34 8.46
CA LYS A 38 -11.42 -1.17 7.32
C LYS A 38 -10.51 -0.44 6.34
N ILE A 39 -10.62 0.89 6.23
CA ILE A 39 -9.81 1.72 5.32
C ILE A 39 -8.45 2.04 5.96
N ALA A 40 -8.36 2.17 7.29
CA ALA A 40 -7.11 2.43 7.99
C ALA A 40 -6.02 1.37 7.77
N GLY A 41 -6.38 0.16 7.31
CA GLY A 41 -5.43 -0.90 6.94
C GLY A 41 -4.83 -0.80 5.54
N PHE A 42 -5.30 0.11 4.68
CA PHE A 42 -4.83 0.23 3.28
C PHE A 42 -3.81 1.37 3.05
N ALA A 43 -3.64 2.28 4.01
CA ALA A 43 -2.61 3.31 3.94
C ALA A 43 -1.26 2.75 4.45
N SER A 44 -0.63 1.86 3.68
CA SER A 44 0.78 1.50 3.94
C SER A 44 1.69 2.61 3.43
N THR A 45 1.94 3.61 4.27
CA THR A 45 3.10 4.50 4.13
C THR A 45 4.29 4.02 4.97
N ASN A 46 4.15 2.87 5.65
CA ASN A 46 5.15 2.33 6.58
C ASN A 46 6.14 1.36 5.93
N ASP A 47 5.88 0.82 4.74
CA ASP A 47 6.77 -0.18 4.14
C ASP A 47 8.13 0.41 3.72
N ILE A 48 8.18 1.69 3.31
CA ILE A 48 9.46 2.38 3.02
C ILE A 48 10.27 2.60 4.29
N ALA A 49 9.63 2.86 5.44
CA ALA A 49 10.35 3.03 6.71
C ALA A 49 11.06 1.74 7.17
N MET A 50 10.64 0.59 6.62
CA MET A 50 11.19 -0.73 6.93
C MET A 50 12.13 -1.27 5.83
N CYS A 51 12.52 -0.38 4.91
CA CYS A 51 13.37 -0.69 3.78
C CYS A 51 14.46 0.39 3.67
N THR A 52 15.70 -0.02 3.48
CA THR A 52 16.81 0.92 3.20
C THR A 52 17.54 0.47 1.96
N ASP A 53 17.83 1.41 1.08
CA ASP A 53 18.53 1.16 -0.16
C ASP A 53 19.80 2.00 -0.24
N SER A 54 20.93 1.37 -0.57
CA SER A 54 22.26 2.00 -0.44
C SER A 54 22.67 2.88 -1.63
N ASP A 55 22.00 2.73 -2.77
CA ASP A 55 22.18 3.55 -3.97
C ASP A 55 20.98 4.49 -4.23
N GLY A 56 19.88 4.29 -3.52
CA GLY A 56 18.72 5.18 -3.53
C GLY A 56 17.62 4.75 -4.50
N GLY A 57 17.59 3.50 -4.95
CA GLY A 57 16.51 2.94 -5.76
C GLY A 57 17.06 2.05 -6.87
N ALA A 58 16.34 1.96 -8.00
CA ALA A 58 16.81 1.19 -9.15
C ALA A 58 17.91 1.96 -9.93
N VAL A 59 19.15 1.90 -9.46
CA VAL A 59 20.31 2.61 -10.00
C VAL A 59 21.27 1.64 -10.68
N LEU A 60 21.11 1.49 -12.00
CA LEU A 60 21.85 0.48 -12.76
C LEU A 60 23.39 0.65 -12.78
N THR A 61 23.94 1.81 -12.47
CA THR A 61 25.38 2.12 -12.64
C THR A 61 26.19 2.02 -11.36
N LYS A 62 25.54 1.70 -10.24
CA LYS A 62 26.17 1.61 -8.92
C LYS A 62 25.65 0.36 -8.25
N GLN A 63 26.54 -0.37 -7.59
CA GLN A 63 26.10 -1.49 -6.76
C GLN A 63 25.24 -0.98 -5.60
N GLY A 64 24.01 -1.50 -5.54
CA GLY A 64 23.03 -1.34 -4.50
C GLY A 64 22.95 -2.52 -3.54
N VAL A 65 22.32 -2.24 -2.41
CA VAL A 65 22.01 -3.20 -1.35
C VAL A 65 20.73 -2.73 -0.71
N CYS A 66 19.68 -3.54 -0.88
CA CYS A 66 18.43 -3.36 -0.19
C CYS A 66 18.42 -4.15 1.13
N TYR A 67 18.16 -3.45 2.23
CA TYR A 67 17.95 -4.03 3.55
C TYR A 67 16.48 -3.95 3.96
N SER A 68 15.94 -5.06 4.43
CA SER A 68 14.59 -5.19 4.97
C SER A 68 14.64 -5.34 6.49
N SER A 69 14.17 -4.34 7.24
CA SER A 69 14.07 -4.45 8.70
C SER A 69 12.90 -5.36 9.14
N LEU A 70 11.96 -5.68 8.24
CA LEU A 70 10.87 -6.63 8.48
C LEU A 70 11.38 -8.07 8.56
N THR A 71 12.32 -8.44 7.70
CA THR A 71 12.83 -9.81 7.60
C THR A 71 14.24 -9.96 8.15
N ASP A 72 14.88 -8.84 8.51
CA ASP A 72 16.30 -8.74 8.86
C ASP A 72 17.21 -9.40 7.81
N LYS A 73 16.91 -9.12 6.54
CA LYS A 73 17.64 -9.64 5.38
C LYS A 73 18.16 -8.50 4.52
N SER A 74 19.32 -8.75 3.91
CA SER A 74 19.90 -7.89 2.90
C SER A 74 19.91 -8.62 1.55
N TYR A 75 19.64 -7.88 0.49
CA TYR A 75 19.69 -8.30 -0.89
C TYR A 75 20.61 -7.34 -1.62
N GLY A 76 21.66 -7.85 -2.24
CA GLY A 76 22.57 -7.05 -3.06
C GLY A 76 22.30 -7.32 -4.54
N ASP A 77 22.58 -6.34 -5.37
CA ASP A 77 22.42 -6.51 -6.81
C ASP A 77 23.36 -7.60 -7.32
N GLU A 78 22.93 -8.25 -8.39
CA GLU A 78 23.66 -9.37 -8.96
C GLU A 78 23.65 -9.33 -10.49
N CYS A 79 24.82 -9.54 -11.08
CA CYS A 79 24.93 -9.79 -12.51
C CYS A 79 24.60 -11.26 -12.78
N ILE A 80 23.56 -11.50 -13.59
CA ILE A 80 23.11 -12.82 -13.99
C ILE A 80 23.23 -13.01 -15.50
N ALA A 81 23.44 -14.25 -15.93
CA ALA A 81 23.50 -14.57 -17.35
C ALA A 81 22.10 -14.52 -17.98
N ASP A 82 21.96 -13.84 -19.13
CA ASP A 82 20.73 -13.85 -19.90
C ASP A 82 20.62 -15.16 -20.70
N PRO A 83 19.54 -15.94 -20.58
CA PRO A 83 19.34 -17.17 -21.37
C PRO A 83 19.31 -16.93 -22.89
N THR A 84 19.07 -15.69 -23.33
CA THR A 84 19.08 -15.27 -24.74
C THR A 84 20.43 -14.73 -25.21
N GLY A 85 21.42 -14.64 -24.31
CA GLY A 85 22.75 -14.08 -24.55
C GLY A 85 22.93 -12.67 -23.98
N GLY A 86 24.12 -12.40 -23.46
CA GLY A 86 24.46 -11.16 -22.75
C GLY A 86 24.37 -11.30 -21.23
N MET A 87 24.29 -10.17 -20.53
CA MET A 87 24.20 -10.10 -19.06
C MET A 87 22.99 -9.26 -18.64
N LEU A 88 22.31 -9.68 -17.57
CA LEU A 88 21.29 -8.90 -16.87
C LEU A 88 21.85 -8.44 -15.53
N LEU A 89 21.46 -7.24 -15.10
CA LEU A 89 21.58 -6.77 -13.74
C LEU A 89 20.24 -7.06 -13.04
N LYS A 90 20.27 -7.91 -12.02
CA LYS A 90 19.14 -8.07 -11.12
C LYS A 90 19.32 -7.11 -9.96
N GLU A 91 18.52 -6.06 -10.00
CA GLU A 91 18.52 -4.95 -9.06
C GLU A 91 17.56 -5.22 -7.91
N TYR A 92 18.00 -5.05 -6.67
CA TYR A 92 17.15 -5.08 -5.49
C TYR A 92 17.02 -3.69 -4.89
N TYR A 93 15.79 -3.17 -4.83
CA TYR A 93 15.55 -1.81 -4.38
C TYR A 93 14.27 -1.67 -3.55
N CYS A 94 14.18 -0.58 -2.80
CA CYS A 94 13.01 -0.28 -1.98
C CYS A 94 11.86 0.32 -2.82
N ARG A 95 10.65 -0.23 -2.68
CA ARG A 95 9.43 0.40 -3.18
C ARG A 95 8.41 0.67 -2.08
N ALA A 96 7.50 1.59 -2.38
CA ALA A 96 6.41 1.97 -1.47
C ALA A 96 5.47 0.82 -1.11
N ASP A 97 5.30 -0.14 -2.02
CA ASP A 97 4.35 -1.25 -1.93
C ASP A 97 5.02 -2.60 -1.69
N LYS A 98 6.35 -2.65 -1.76
CA LYS A 98 7.13 -3.90 -1.68
C LYS A 98 8.54 -3.61 -1.17
N VAL A 99 8.90 -4.29 -0.08
CA VAL A 99 10.24 -4.20 0.52
C VAL A 99 11.20 -5.09 -0.25
N CYS A 100 12.34 -4.52 -0.67
CA CYS A 100 13.37 -5.18 -1.49
C CYS A 100 12.78 -5.93 -2.69
N ASP A 101 12.11 -5.19 -3.56
CA ASP A 101 11.68 -5.75 -4.83
C ASP A 101 12.87 -5.98 -5.74
N ALA A 102 12.77 -6.98 -6.62
CA ALA A 102 13.80 -7.32 -7.59
C ALA A 102 13.32 -7.02 -9.00
N THR A 103 14.15 -6.38 -9.82
CA THR A 103 13.88 -6.20 -11.25
C THR A 103 15.13 -6.52 -12.06
N GLU A 104 14.94 -7.21 -13.18
CA GLU A 104 16.05 -7.59 -14.07
C GLU A 104 16.13 -6.60 -15.23
N TYR A 105 17.32 -6.04 -15.44
CA TYR A 105 17.62 -5.09 -16.50
C TYR A 105 18.70 -5.65 -17.40
N LYS A 106 18.44 -5.66 -18.71
CA LYS A 106 19.50 -5.93 -19.68
C LYS A 106 20.34 -4.67 -19.85
N CYS A 107 21.63 -4.73 -19.48
CA CYS A 107 22.52 -3.57 -19.53
C CYS A 107 22.61 -2.99 -20.95
N GLU A 108 22.64 -3.84 -21.97
CA GLU A 108 22.66 -3.47 -23.40
C GLU A 108 21.46 -2.61 -23.81
N ASN A 109 20.27 -2.89 -23.27
CA ASN A 109 19.06 -2.12 -23.57
C ASN A 109 19.09 -0.72 -22.95
N ASN A 110 19.99 -0.49 -21.99
CA ASN A 110 20.15 0.77 -21.27
C ASN A 110 21.42 1.52 -21.70
N GLY A 111 22.09 1.08 -22.77
CA GLY A 111 23.27 1.73 -23.33
C GLY A 111 24.60 1.35 -22.65
N TYR A 112 24.63 0.23 -21.92
CA TYR A 112 25.82 -0.31 -21.26
C TYR A 112 26.24 -1.62 -21.93
N ASP A 113 27.54 -1.87 -22.02
CA ASP A 113 28.07 -3.01 -22.76
C ASP A 113 28.17 -4.28 -21.90
N SER A 114 28.12 -4.13 -20.58
CA SER A 114 28.32 -5.25 -19.66
C SER A 114 27.63 -5.06 -18.31
N CYS A 115 27.55 -6.15 -17.55
CA CYS A 115 27.29 -6.13 -16.12
C CYS A 115 28.55 -6.59 -15.40
N SER A 116 29.11 -5.74 -14.54
CA SER A 116 30.31 -6.00 -13.77
C SER A 116 30.25 -5.32 -12.41
N ASN A 117 30.74 -6.01 -11.37
CA ASN A 117 30.61 -5.57 -9.97
C ASN A 117 29.16 -5.26 -9.56
N SER A 118 28.21 -6.09 -10.03
CA SER A 118 26.79 -5.90 -9.74
C SER A 118 26.26 -4.53 -10.16
N ALA A 119 26.76 -4.01 -11.29
CA ALA A 119 26.28 -2.79 -11.92
C ALA A 119 26.51 -2.88 -13.44
N CYS A 120 25.69 -2.18 -14.21
CA CYS A 120 25.90 -1.98 -15.64
C CYS A 120 27.06 -1.01 -15.90
N GLN A 121 27.89 -1.33 -16.90
CA GLN A 121 29.05 -0.55 -17.34
C GLN A 121 29.08 -0.40 -18.86
#